data_AF-A0A8J4UZW8-F1
#
_entry.id   AF-A0A8J4UZW8-F1
#
_cell.length_a   1.000
_cell.length_b   1.000
_cell.length_c   1.000
_cell.angle_alpha   90.00
_cell.angle_beta   90.00
_cell.angle_gamma   90.00
#
_symmetry.space_group_name_H-M   'P 1'
#
loop_
_entity.id
_entity.type
_entity.pdbx_description
1 polymer ?
#
loop_
_entity_poly.entity_id
_entity_poly.type
_entity_poly.pdbx_seq_one_letter_code
_entity_poly.pdbx_strand_id
1 'polypeptide(L)'
;MSSNNDKPTTPTTTTSQPKLKEGCCDVDNKPSQKQKQQQQPKKQQQQQPKKQESSKPKLNTPPTVDMPNDIKYVDSHVHVDQILIRLNKTLDEFPIFQKENYPIQFEKCVQVCCDPVALEYTDMLVQFDPIYAAYGVHPHNASEYTDDIEQKLITRMSHPKTVAWGEMGLDYYYNKSPVDIQKQAFSRQLVAAVQCKKPIVIHSRDAEQDTITILKDLVPKEWKIHIHCFTSSNLDFAKSLLEYFPNLYIGFTGCISFGNSQPIRDAVSLVPIERMLLETDGPYMTPMPFRGQVAHSGHIPLVANVISQVKNIPLVDVLKQCRINTTNVYGI
;
A
#
# COMPACT_ATOMS: atom_id res chain seq x y z
N MET A 1 15.87 -14.31 -58.33
CA MET A 1 15.61 -13.99 -59.75
C MET A 1 14.13 -14.27 -59.97
N SER A 2 13.22 -13.33 -60.20
CA SER A 2 13.34 -12.03 -60.86
C SER A 2 12.41 -10.99 -60.24
N SER A 3 12.86 -9.75 -60.38
CA SER A 3 12.29 -8.48 -59.98
C SER A 3 11.15 -8.01 -60.90
N ASN A 4 10.30 -7.11 -60.41
CA ASN A 4 9.80 -5.87 -61.06
C ASN A 4 8.69 -5.30 -60.15
N ASN A 5 8.93 -4.21 -59.41
CA ASN A 5 8.79 -2.80 -59.81
C ASN A 5 7.50 -2.49 -60.56
N ASP A 6 6.55 -1.80 -59.91
CA ASP A 6 6.16 -0.43 -60.30
C ASP A 6 5.17 0.21 -59.29
N LYS A 7 5.50 1.46 -58.96
CA LYS A 7 4.67 2.54 -58.36
C LYS A 7 4.83 3.73 -59.34
N PRO A 8 4.15 4.89 -59.22
CA PRO A 8 2.94 5.26 -58.48
C PRO A 8 1.94 6.10 -59.33
N THR A 9 0.72 6.36 -58.84
CA THR A 9 -0.07 7.53 -59.31
C THR A 9 -1.02 8.06 -58.22
N THR A 10 -0.82 9.33 -57.87
CA THR A 10 -1.72 10.22 -57.11
C THR A 10 -2.81 10.82 -58.01
N PRO A 11 -3.93 11.30 -57.43
CA PRO A 11 -4.44 12.61 -57.85
C PRO A 11 -4.79 13.57 -56.69
N THR A 12 -4.25 14.78 -56.82
CA THR A 12 -4.84 16.13 -56.63
C THR A 12 -6.01 16.40 -55.66
N THR A 13 -5.69 17.24 -54.67
CA THR A 13 -6.39 18.44 -54.14
C THR A 13 -7.78 18.81 -54.69
N THR A 14 -8.73 19.09 -53.78
CA THR A 14 -9.63 20.27 -53.89
C THR A 14 -10.09 20.80 -52.52
N THR A 15 -10.03 22.13 -52.44
CA THR A 15 -10.33 23.04 -51.33
C THR A 15 -11.82 23.38 -51.28
N SER A 16 -12.44 23.52 -50.10
CA SER A 16 -13.55 24.46 -49.87
C SER A 16 -13.99 24.55 -48.39
N GLN A 17 -13.64 25.65 -47.72
CA GLN A 17 -14.57 26.34 -46.81
C GLN A 17 -15.43 27.29 -47.68
N PRO A 18 -16.67 27.66 -47.30
CA PRO A 18 -16.84 28.88 -46.48
C PRO A 18 -18.14 28.98 -45.64
N LYS A 19 -18.11 29.82 -44.58
CA LYS A 19 -18.96 31.02 -44.38
C LYS A 19 -19.29 31.30 -42.91
N LEU A 20 -18.73 32.41 -42.45
CA LEU A 20 -19.25 33.31 -41.42
C LEU A 20 -20.59 33.91 -41.87
N LYS A 21 -21.47 34.20 -40.89
CA LYS A 21 -22.47 35.26 -40.99
C LYS A 21 -22.49 36.06 -39.69
N GLU A 22 -22.16 37.33 -39.85
CA GLU A 22 -22.38 38.43 -38.91
C GLU A 22 -23.85 38.86 -38.90
N GLY A 23 -24.24 39.58 -37.85
CA GLY A 23 -25.49 40.33 -37.75
C GLY A 23 -25.53 41.20 -36.50
N CYS A 24 -25.06 42.45 -36.63
CA CYS A 24 -25.35 43.65 -35.80
C CYS A 24 -26.87 43.85 -35.58
N CYS A 25 -27.37 44.63 -34.60
CA CYS A 25 -27.14 46.07 -34.40
C CYS A 25 -27.46 46.56 -32.97
N ASP A 26 -26.67 47.57 -32.55
CA ASP A 26 -26.91 48.82 -31.79
C ASP A 26 -28.28 49.05 -31.10
N VAL A 27 -28.41 49.77 -29.96
CA VAL A 27 -28.14 51.21 -29.78
C VAL A 27 -28.03 51.66 -28.29
N ASP A 28 -27.10 52.61 -28.04
CA ASP A 28 -27.10 53.78 -27.14
C ASP A 28 -27.93 53.85 -25.82
N ASN A 29 -27.29 54.19 -24.68
CA ASN A 29 -27.08 55.58 -24.21
C ASN A 29 -26.70 55.65 -22.68
N LYS A 30 -25.87 56.63 -22.31
CA LYS A 30 -25.38 56.95 -20.93
C LYS A 30 -26.47 57.69 -20.08
N PRO A 31 -26.18 58.22 -18.87
CA PRO A 31 -26.03 57.53 -17.59
C PRO A 31 -27.00 58.10 -16.52
N SER A 32 -27.37 57.32 -15.48
CA SER A 32 -28.06 57.90 -14.31
C SER A 32 -27.46 57.41 -13.00
N GLN A 33 -26.88 58.35 -12.26
CA GLN A 33 -26.47 58.20 -10.87
C GLN A 33 -27.67 57.86 -9.99
N LYS A 34 -27.65 56.70 -9.34
CA LYS A 34 -28.32 56.49 -8.04
C LYS A 34 -27.42 55.69 -7.14
N GLN A 35 -27.15 56.28 -5.98
CA GLN A 35 -26.36 55.77 -4.87
C GLN A 35 -26.76 54.34 -4.50
N LYS A 36 -25.81 53.41 -4.55
CA LYS A 36 -25.87 52.16 -3.79
C LYS A 36 -24.77 52.23 -2.74
N GLN A 37 -25.18 52.26 -1.48
CA GLN A 37 -24.31 52.11 -0.32
C GLN A 37 -23.45 50.86 -0.50
N GLN A 38 -22.13 51.05 -0.47
CA GLN A 38 -21.17 49.96 -0.36
C GLN A 38 -21.37 49.29 1.01
N GLN A 39 -22.06 48.16 1.04
CA GLN A 39 -21.88 47.21 2.12
C GLN A 39 -20.57 46.46 1.83
N GLN A 40 -19.55 46.78 2.63
CA GLN A 40 -18.32 45.99 2.69
C GLN A 40 -18.68 44.53 2.97
N PRO A 41 -18.10 43.55 2.26
CA PRO A 41 -18.23 42.17 2.68
C PRO A 41 -17.54 42.03 4.05
N LYS A 42 -18.32 41.65 5.07
CA LYS A 42 -17.79 41.27 6.38
C LYS A 42 -16.72 40.20 6.15
N LYS A 43 -15.45 40.56 6.39
CA LYS A 43 -14.37 39.59 6.55
C LYS A 43 -14.81 38.66 7.68
N GLN A 44 -15.30 37.47 7.34
CA GLN A 44 -15.26 36.36 8.28
C GLN A 44 -13.78 36.12 8.55
N GLN A 45 -13.34 36.53 9.75
CA GLN A 45 -12.09 36.03 10.29
C GLN A 45 -12.24 34.51 10.33
N GLN A 46 -11.64 33.84 9.36
CA GLN A 46 -11.32 32.43 9.48
C GLN A 46 -10.47 32.32 10.74
N GLN A 47 -11.07 31.83 11.82
CA GLN A 47 -10.31 31.34 12.94
C GLN A 47 -9.41 30.27 12.36
N GLN A 48 -8.11 30.55 12.35
CA GLN A 48 -7.09 29.53 12.10
C GLN A 48 -7.45 28.34 12.99
N PRO A 49 -7.46 27.10 12.46
CA PRO A 49 -7.62 25.95 13.31
C PRO A 49 -6.53 26.06 14.38
N LYS A 50 -6.95 26.15 15.65
CA LYS A 50 -6.03 26.11 16.78
C LYS A 50 -5.13 24.90 16.53
N LYS A 51 -3.82 25.14 16.42
CA LYS A 51 -2.83 24.06 16.49
C LYS A 51 -3.20 23.26 17.72
N GLN A 52 -3.78 22.08 17.53
CA GLN A 52 -3.78 21.08 18.58
C GLN A 52 -2.30 20.88 18.87
N GLU A 53 -1.86 21.27 20.06
CA GLU A 53 -0.61 20.79 20.61
C GLU A 53 -0.62 19.28 20.38
N SER A 54 0.27 18.81 19.51
CA SER A 54 0.42 17.39 19.25
C SER A 54 0.84 16.76 20.56
N SER A 55 -0.14 16.22 21.29
CA SER A 55 0.12 15.36 22.43
C SER A 55 1.16 14.34 21.98
N LYS A 56 2.25 14.20 22.74
CA LYS A 56 3.33 13.25 22.42
C LYS A 56 2.72 11.92 21.95
N PRO A 57 3.19 11.33 20.84
CA PRO A 57 2.66 10.06 20.36
C PRO A 57 2.71 9.06 21.52
N LYS A 58 1.54 8.57 21.93
CA LYS A 58 1.44 7.64 23.04
C LYS A 58 1.95 6.28 22.54
N LEU A 59 3.12 5.90 23.03
CA LEU A 59 3.65 4.55 22.90
C LEU A 59 2.96 3.68 23.94
N ASN A 60 2.42 2.53 23.53
CA ASN A 60 1.89 1.56 24.45
C ASN A 60 2.58 0.21 24.28
N THR A 61 2.83 -0.44 25.40
CA THR A 61 3.21 -1.84 25.45
C THR A 61 1.91 -2.65 25.44
N PRO A 62 1.60 -3.41 24.37
CA PRO A 62 0.38 -4.22 24.35
C PRO A 62 0.41 -5.24 25.50
N PRO A 63 -0.71 -5.51 26.19
CA PRO A 63 -0.78 -6.55 27.19
C PRO A 63 -0.39 -7.87 26.54
N THR A 64 0.37 -8.65 27.28
CA THR A 64 0.72 -10.01 26.88
C THR A 64 -0.57 -10.80 26.70
N VAL A 65 -0.95 -11.06 25.46
CA VAL A 65 -1.81 -12.22 25.18
C VAL A 65 -0.99 -13.41 25.67
N ASP A 66 -1.58 -14.25 26.52
CA ASP A 66 -0.86 -15.39 27.08
C ASP A 66 -0.46 -16.33 25.94
N MET A 67 0.86 -16.49 25.76
CA MET A 67 1.47 -17.23 24.66
C MET A 67 2.66 -18.01 25.19
N PRO A 68 2.82 -19.29 24.82
CA PRO A 68 4.02 -20.04 25.18
C PRO A 68 5.30 -19.39 24.65
N ASN A 69 6.41 -19.54 25.39
CA ASN A 69 7.69 -18.89 25.07
C ASN A 69 8.36 -19.43 23.79
N ASP A 70 8.06 -20.67 23.42
CA ASP A 70 8.58 -21.36 22.24
C ASP A 70 7.85 -20.96 20.95
N ILE A 71 6.68 -20.31 21.06
CA ILE A 71 5.97 -19.77 19.90
C ILE A 71 6.69 -18.54 19.37
N LYS A 72 6.78 -18.48 18.05
CA LYS A 72 7.34 -17.36 17.33
C LYS A 72 6.34 -16.81 16.33
N TYR A 73 6.43 -15.52 16.05
CA TYR A 73 5.64 -14.87 15.02
C TYR A 73 6.48 -13.89 14.20
N VAL A 74 5.99 -13.64 12.99
CA VAL A 74 6.58 -12.73 12.02
C VAL A 74 5.58 -11.65 11.69
N ASP A 75 6.04 -10.41 11.63
CA ASP A 75 5.28 -9.30 11.06
C ASP A 75 5.60 -9.20 9.56
N SER A 76 4.66 -9.63 8.71
CA SER A 76 4.89 -9.72 7.26
C SER A 76 4.88 -8.37 6.54
N HIS A 77 4.50 -7.28 7.21
CA HIS A 77 4.47 -5.94 6.64
C HIS A 77 4.46 -4.87 7.73
N VAL A 78 5.54 -4.10 7.81
CA VAL A 78 5.71 -2.98 8.73
C VAL A 78 6.60 -1.90 8.10
N HIS A 79 6.36 -0.64 8.46
CA HIS A 79 7.20 0.51 8.12
C HIS A 79 7.95 0.98 9.39
N VAL A 80 8.96 0.22 9.81
CA VAL A 80 9.91 0.52 10.90
C VAL A 80 10.48 1.93 10.77
N ASP A 81 10.84 2.36 9.55
CA ASP A 81 11.27 3.73 9.28
C ASP A 81 10.23 4.77 9.72
N GLN A 82 8.98 4.58 9.32
CA GLN A 82 7.88 5.47 9.68
C GLN A 82 7.52 5.39 11.16
N ILE A 83 7.69 4.22 11.81
CA ILE A 83 7.57 4.07 13.26
C ILE A 83 8.61 4.92 13.98
N LEU A 84 9.88 4.82 13.60
CA LEU A 84 10.97 5.57 14.21
C LEU A 84 10.75 7.08 14.03
N ILE A 85 10.39 7.51 12.81
CA ILE A 85 10.04 8.91 12.54
C ILE A 85 8.89 9.37 13.43
N ARG A 86 7.80 8.60 13.52
CA ARG A 86 6.61 8.98 14.28
C ARG A 86 6.84 9.00 15.80
N LEU A 87 7.80 8.22 16.29
CA LEU A 87 8.22 8.20 17.69
C LEU A 87 9.37 9.16 17.99
N ASN A 88 9.86 9.90 16.99
CA ASN A 88 11.05 10.75 17.09
C ASN A 88 12.26 9.98 17.64
N LYS A 89 12.53 8.81 17.05
CA LYS A 89 13.63 7.91 17.37
C LYS A 89 14.59 7.80 16.20
N THR A 90 15.86 7.53 16.50
CA THR A 90 16.88 7.21 15.51
C THR A 90 16.95 5.71 15.23
N LEU A 91 17.69 5.35 14.18
CA LEU A 91 17.98 3.96 13.84
C LEU A 91 18.69 3.22 14.99
N ASP A 92 19.66 3.86 15.64
CA ASP A 92 20.44 3.28 16.75
C ASP A 92 19.58 3.01 18.00
N GLU A 93 18.43 3.69 18.13
CA GLU A 93 17.49 3.46 19.22
C GLU A 93 16.54 2.26 18.96
N PHE A 94 16.50 1.73 17.73
CA PHE A 94 15.57 0.64 17.37
C PHE A 94 15.76 -0.63 18.20
N PRO A 95 16.98 -1.15 18.46
CA PRO A 95 17.16 -2.36 19.26
C PRO A 95 16.64 -2.21 20.70
N ILE A 96 16.82 -1.02 21.29
CA ILE A 96 16.30 -0.71 22.63
C ILE A 96 14.78 -0.66 22.59
N PHE A 97 14.22 0.06 21.61
CA PHE A 97 12.77 0.15 21.40
C PHE A 97 12.13 -1.23 21.22
N GLN A 98 12.71 -2.10 20.39
CA GLN A 98 12.26 -3.47 20.19
C GLN A 98 12.25 -4.23 21.51
N LYS A 99 13.37 -4.24 22.25
CA LYS A 99 13.51 -4.97 23.51
C LYS A 99 12.48 -4.54 24.56
N GLU A 100 12.15 -3.26 24.61
CA GLU A 100 11.22 -2.72 25.60
C GLU A 100 9.74 -2.95 25.25
N ASN A 101 9.41 -3.04 23.96
CA ASN A 101 8.02 -2.98 23.50
C ASN A 101 7.52 -4.26 22.84
N TYR A 102 8.41 -5.18 22.46
CA TYR A 102 8.04 -6.38 21.71
C TYR A 102 8.15 -7.59 22.63
N PRO A 103 7.19 -8.53 22.57
CA PRO A 103 7.24 -9.75 23.36
C PRO A 103 8.37 -10.67 22.87
N ILE A 104 8.85 -11.57 23.74
CA ILE A 104 9.94 -12.52 23.45
C ILE A 104 9.65 -13.47 22.28
N GLN A 105 8.37 -13.61 21.91
CA GLN A 105 7.89 -14.39 20.77
C GLN A 105 8.12 -13.68 19.41
N PHE A 106 8.41 -12.38 19.40
CA PHE A 106 8.77 -11.70 18.15
C PHE A 106 10.04 -12.31 17.56
N GLU A 107 9.98 -12.69 16.28
CA GLU A 107 11.11 -13.34 15.60
C GLU A 107 11.73 -12.46 14.53
N LYS A 108 10.93 -11.94 13.60
CA LYS A 108 11.39 -11.13 12.47
C LYS A 108 10.28 -10.25 11.92
N CYS A 109 10.64 -9.27 11.11
CA CYS A 109 9.68 -8.47 10.36
C CYS A 109 10.15 -8.17 8.94
N VAL A 110 9.20 -7.83 8.07
CA VAL A 110 9.48 -7.31 6.72
C VAL A 110 9.21 -5.80 6.70
N GLN A 111 10.30 -5.03 6.71
CA GLN A 111 10.30 -3.60 6.45
C GLN A 111 9.86 -3.34 5.01
N VAL A 112 8.84 -2.52 4.81
CA VAL A 112 8.38 -2.16 3.46
C VAL A 112 8.83 -0.75 3.10
N CYS A 113 9.73 -0.68 2.12
CA CYS A 113 10.19 0.57 1.53
C CYS A 113 9.44 0.83 0.22
N CYS A 114 8.55 1.81 0.24
CA CYS A 114 7.66 2.11 -0.88
C CYS A 114 7.68 3.58 -1.30
N ASP A 115 8.56 4.37 -0.70
CA ASP A 115 8.85 5.75 -1.09
C ASP A 115 10.30 5.81 -1.61
N PRO A 116 10.52 6.28 -2.86
CA PRO A 116 11.85 6.41 -3.43
C PRO A 116 12.86 7.16 -2.56
N VAL A 117 12.43 8.11 -1.71
CA VAL A 117 13.34 8.88 -0.85
C VAL A 117 13.85 8.08 0.36
N ALA A 118 13.23 6.93 0.65
CA ALA A 118 13.53 6.10 1.81
C ALA A 118 14.44 4.90 1.49
N LEU A 119 14.90 4.76 0.24
CA LEU A 119 15.69 3.61 -0.23
C LEU A 119 16.97 3.44 0.59
N GLU A 120 17.79 4.49 0.69
CA GLU A 120 19.07 4.44 1.41
C GLU A 120 18.87 4.25 2.92
N TYR A 121 17.80 4.80 3.48
CA TYR A 121 17.47 4.60 4.90
C TYR A 121 17.08 3.14 5.18
N THR A 122 16.33 2.52 4.27
CA THR A 122 15.99 1.10 4.37
C THR A 122 17.22 0.21 4.24
N ASP A 123 18.18 0.57 3.38
CA ASP A 123 19.44 -0.17 3.24
C ASP A 123 20.23 -0.24 4.57
N MET A 124 20.14 0.82 5.38
CA MET A 124 20.72 0.85 6.73
C MET A 124 19.88 0.01 7.72
N LEU A 125 18.55 0.11 7.67
CA LEU A 125 17.65 -0.68 8.53
C LEU A 125 17.84 -2.19 8.37
N VAL A 126 17.98 -2.68 7.14
CA VAL A 126 18.13 -4.12 6.88
C VAL A 126 19.45 -4.71 7.36
N GLN A 127 20.42 -3.88 7.78
CA GLN A 127 21.63 -4.37 8.44
C GLN A 127 21.34 -4.92 9.85
N PHE A 128 20.24 -4.49 10.48
CA PHE A 128 19.85 -4.97 11.80
C PHE A 128 19.10 -6.29 11.71
N ASP A 129 19.40 -7.20 12.64
CA ASP A 129 18.50 -8.31 12.92
C ASP A 129 17.40 -7.85 13.88
N PRO A 130 16.14 -8.26 13.68
CA PRO A 130 15.68 -9.29 12.74
C PRO A 130 14.91 -8.73 11.51
N ILE A 131 15.42 -7.67 10.87
CA ILE A 131 14.72 -6.96 9.79
C ILE A 131 15.06 -7.56 8.41
N TYR A 132 14.03 -7.91 7.64
CA TYR A 132 14.07 -8.15 6.19
C TYR A 132 13.39 -7.00 5.46
N ALA A 133 13.52 -6.92 4.13
CA ALA A 133 12.86 -5.86 3.37
C ALA A 133 12.12 -6.31 2.11
N ALA A 134 11.06 -5.56 1.82
CA ALA A 134 10.47 -5.42 0.50
C ALA A 134 10.75 -4.00 -0.01
N TYR A 135 11.07 -3.88 -1.30
CA TYR A 135 11.29 -2.58 -1.94
C TYR A 135 10.37 -2.41 -3.16
N GLY A 136 9.73 -1.26 -3.27
CA GLY A 136 8.86 -0.91 -4.40
C GLY A 136 8.56 0.59 -4.43
N VAL A 137 7.56 0.97 -5.22
CA VAL A 137 7.00 2.32 -5.24
C VAL A 137 5.48 2.22 -5.08
N HIS A 138 4.97 2.83 -4.00
CA HIS A 138 3.55 2.89 -3.68
C HIS A 138 2.77 3.68 -4.74
N PRO A 139 1.50 3.36 -5.05
CA PRO A 139 0.67 4.11 -5.99
C PRO A 139 0.61 5.61 -5.76
N HIS A 140 0.75 6.07 -4.52
CA HIS A 140 0.82 7.50 -4.22
C HIS A 140 1.98 8.21 -4.91
N ASN A 141 3.11 7.53 -5.05
CA ASN A 141 4.35 8.03 -5.64
C ASN A 141 4.56 7.49 -7.06
N ALA A 142 3.51 6.99 -7.72
CA ALA A 142 3.63 6.36 -9.04
C ALA A 142 4.30 7.28 -10.09
N SER A 143 4.11 8.59 -10.00
CA SER A 143 4.77 9.57 -10.88
C SER A 143 6.29 9.65 -10.71
N GLU A 144 6.83 9.13 -9.62
CA GLU A 144 8.26 9.12 -9.31
C GLU A 144 8.95 7.82 -9.79
N TYR A 145 8.18 6.85 -10.28
CA TYR A 145 8.72 5.60 -10.79
C TYR A 145 9.36 5.76 -12.17
N THR A 146 10.61 6.21 -12.17
CA THR A 146 11.46 6.42 -13.35
C THR A 146 12.39 5.23 -13.61
N ASP A 147 13.08 5.22 -14.75
CA ASP A 147 14.10 4.21 -15.10
C ASP A 147 15.23 4.14 -14.05
N ASP A 148 15.63 5.30 -13.51
CA ASP A 148 16.65 5.35 -12.45
C ASP A 148 16.17 4.68 -11.15
N ILE A 149 14.91 4.94 -10.75
CA ILE A 149 14.31 4.31 -9.58
C ILE A 149 14.16 2.80 -9.78
N GLU A 150 13.69 2.37 -10.95
CA GLU A 150 13.60 0.93 -11.26
C GLU A 150 14.98 0.25 -11.17
N GLN A 151 16.02 0.84 -11.73
CA GLN A 151 17.37 0.28 -11.66
C GLN A 151 17.92 0.22 -10.23
N LYS A 152 17.61 1.23 -9.41
CA LYS A 152 17.92 1.24 -7.97
C LYS A 152 17.21 0.13 -7.22
N LEU A 153 15.95 -0.17 -7.55
CA LEU A 153 15.20 -1.30 -6.96
C LEU A 153 15.78 -2.64 -7.40
N ILE A 154 16.04 -2.83 -8.70
CA ILE A 154 16.65 -4.07 -9.25
C ILE A 154 17.96 -4.39 -8.53
N THR A 155 18.81 -3.39 -8.30
CA THR A 155 20.09 -3.56 -7.58
C THR A 155 19.87 -4.09 -6.17
N ARG A 156 18.82 -3.66 -5.47
CA ARG A 156 18.50 -4.09 -4.10
C ARG A 156 17.91 -5.50 -4.05
N MET A 157 17.37 -6.01 -5.16
CA MET A 157 16.81 -7.37 -5.21
C MET A 157 17.88 -8.46 -5.00
N SER A 158 19.16 -8.18 -5.23
CA SER A 158 20.23 -9.15 -4.97
C SER A 158 20.65 -9.24 -3.49
N HIS A 159 20.22 -8.31 -2.64
CA HIS A 159 20.59 -8.33 -1.23
C HIS A 159 19.91 -9.52 -0.52
N PRO A 160 20.62 -10.29 0.33
CA PRO A 160 20.09 -11.53 0.92
C PRO A 160 18.88 -11.30 1.84
N LYS A 161 18.76 -10.10 2.43
CA LYS A 161 17.59 -9.71 3.25
C LYS A 161 16.47 -9.03 2.46
N THR A 162 16.61 -8.84 1.14
CA THR A 162 15.52 -8.36 0.28
C THR A 162 14.69 -9.54 -0.18
N VAL A 163 13.48 -9.67 0.37
CA VAL A 163 12.65 -10.88 0.23
C VAL A 163 11.50 -10.72 -0.74
N ALA A 164 11.14 -9.49 -1.10
CA ALA A 164 10.03 -9.22 -2.01
C ALA A 164 10.22 -7.89 -2.75
N TRP A 165 9.46 -7.72 -3.83
CA TRP A 165 9.27 -6.44 -4.48
C TRP A 165 7.90 -5.87 -4.08
N GLY A 166 7.90 -4.66 -3.54
CA GLY A 166 6.71 -3.92 -3.17
C GLY A 166 6.90 -3.12 -1.88
N GLU A 167 5.87 -2.42 -1.41
CA GLU A 167 4.52 -2.44 -1.97
C GLU A 167 4.38 -1.66 -3.28
N MET A 168 3.58 -2.22 -4.19
CA MET A 168 3.15 -1.61 -5.45
C MET A 168 1.64 -1.83 -5.60
N GLY A 169 0.97 -1.13 -6.50
CA GLY A 169 -0.42 -1.42 -6.81
C GLY A 169 -1.23 -0.18 -7.13
N LEU A 170 -2.47 -0.12 -6.64
CA LEU A 170 -3.45 0.89 -6.99
C LEU A 170 -4.18 1.44 -5.75
N ASP A 171 -4.29 2.76 -5.66
CA ASP A 171 -5.07 3.46 -4.62
C ASP A 171 -5.95 4.53 -5.27
N TYR A 172 -7.24 4.22 -5.44
CA TYR A 172 -8.23 5.13 -6.02
C TYR A 172 -8.96 5.96 -4.97
N TYR A 173 -8.76 5.64 -3.68
CA TYR A 173 -9.36 6.34 -2.58
C TYR A 173 -8.69 7.70 -2.33
N TYR A 174 -7.37 7.71 -2.15
CA TYR A 174 -6.60 8.93 -1.97
C TYR A 174 -6.15 9.55 -3.30
N ASN A 175 -5.93 8.72 -4.31
CA ASN A 175 -5.67 9.12 -5.70
C ASN A 175 -4.60 10.22 -5.84
N LYS A 176 -3.48 10.08 -5.11
CA LYS A 176 -2.39 11.09 -5.08
C LYS A 176 -1.55 11.13 -6.36
N SER A 177 -1.61 10.08 -7.18
CA SER A 177 -1.09 10.05 -8.54
C SER A 177 -2.23 9.73 -9.51
N PRO A 178 -2.21 10.23 -10.76
CA PRO A 178 -3.26 9.92 -11.75
C PRO A 178 -3.39 8.41 -11.98
N VAL A 179 -4.62 7.92 -12.13
CA VAL A 179 -4.94 6.49 -12.28
C VAL A 179 -4.11 5.82 -13.38
N ASP A 180 -3.98 6.45 -14.55
CA ASP A 180 -3.22 5.88 -15.66
C ASP A 180 -1.73 5.74 -15.32
N ILE A 181 -1.17 6.69 -14.56
CA ILE A 181 0.21 6.65 -14.08
C ILE A 181 0.38 5.55 -13.04
N GLN A 182 -0.59 5.37 -12.12
CA GLN A 182 -0.59 4.25 -11.18
C GLN A 182 -0.59 2.90 -11.91
N LYS A 183 -1.46 2.71 -12.91
CA LYS A 183 -1.53 1.47 -13.71
C LYS A 183 -0.24 1.19 -14.47
N GLN A 184 0.38 2.22 -15.06
CA GLN A 184 1.66 2.10 -15.77
C GLN A 184 2.78 1.68 -14.81
N ALA A 185 2.92 2.39 -13.68
CA ALA A 185 3.94 2.08 -12.67
C ALA A 185 3.73 0.68 -12.06
N PHE A 186 2.49 0.32 -11.76
CA PHE A 186 2.15 -1.00 -11.24
C PHE A 186 2.52 -2.11 -12.23
N SER A 187 2.08 -1.99 -13.48
CA SER A 187 2.36 -2.98 -14.54
C SER A 187 3.86 -3.17 -14.75
N ARG A 188 4.61 -2.07 -14.78
CA ARG A 188 6.06 -2.08 -15.00
C ARG A 188 6.81 -2.72 -13.82
N GLN A 189 6.43 -2.39 -12.58
CA GLN A 189 7.00 -3.03 -11.39
C GLN A 189 6.71 -4.54 -11.34
N LEU A 190 5.52 -4.99 -11.74
CA LEU A 190 5.19 -6.42 -11.81
C LEU A 190 6.13 -7.18 -12.76
N VAL A 191 6.37 -6.63 -13.95
CA VAL A 191 7.28 -7.23 -14.94
C VAL A 191 8.70 -7.32 -14.37
N ALA A 192 9.20 -6.24 -13.76
CA ALA A 192 10.52 -6.22 -13.16
C ALA A 192 10.66 -7.23 -12.00
N ALA A 193 9.66 -7.30 -11.11
CA ALA A 193 9.64 -8.24 -9.99
C ALA A 193 9.66 -9.71 -10.45
N VAL A 194 8.90 -10.03 -11.49
CA VAL A 194 8.88 -11.38 -12.09
C VAL A 194 10.24 -11.72 -12.70
N GLN A 195 10.86 -10.79 -13.42
CA GLN A 195 12.21 -10.98 -13.97
C GLN A 195 13.26 -11.19 -12.87
N CYS A 196 13.15 -10.45 -11.76
CA CYS A 196 14.01 -10.60 -10.58
C CYS A 196 13.71 -11.85 -9.73
N LYS A 197 12.68 -12.65 -10.07
CA LYS A 197 12.26 -13.83 -9.31
C LYS A 197 11.91 -13.55 -7.84
N LYS A 198 11.30 -12.40 -7.60
CA LYS A 198 10.88 -11.98 -6.25
C LYS A 198 9.38 -12.13 -6.05
N PRO A 199 8.93 -12.60 -4.87
CA PRO A 199 7.56 -12.42 -4.41
C PRO A 199 7.13 -10.95 -4.54
N ILE A 200 5.84 -10.71 -4.77
CA ILE A 200 5.28 -9.35 -4.92
C ILE A 200 4.37 -9.00 -3.75
N VAL A 201 4.46 -7.75 -3.29
CA VAL A 201 3.58 -7.16 -2.26
C VAL A 201 2.67 -6.13 -2.92
N ILE A 202 1.36 -6.35 -2.82
CA ILE A 202 0.33 -5.61 -3.56
C ILE A 202 -0.53 -4.81 -2.61
N HIS A 203 -0.57 -3.49 -2.81
CA HIS A 203 -1.56 -2.58 -2.25
C HIS A 203 -2.74 -2.42 -3.21
N SER A 204 -3.96 -2.54 -2.71
CA SER A 204 -5.16 -2.32 -3.51
C SER A 204 -6.25 -1.69 -2.67
N ARG A 205 -6.68 -0.49 -3.06
CA ARG A 205 -7.74 0.24 -2.38
C ARG A 205 -8.70 0.92 -3.36
N ASP A 206 -9.97 0.55 -3.26
CA ASP A 206 -11.05 0.97 -4.18
C ASP A 206 -10.72 0.74 -5.67
N ALA A 207 -9.87 -0.27 -5.95
CA ALA A 207 -9.29 -0.54 -7.26
C ALA A 207 -9.32 -2.05 -7.62
N GLU A 208 -10.18 -2.82 -6.95
CA GLU A 208 -10.18 -4.29 -6.97
C GLU A 208 -10.21 -4.88 -8.38
N GLN A 209 -11.07 -4.34 -9.25
CA GLN A 209 -11.24 -4.85 -10.61
C GLN A 209 -10.00 -4.64 -11.48
N ASP A 210 -9.37 -3.47 -11.39
CA ASP A 210 -8.15 -3.19 -12.15
C ASP A 210 -6.97 -3.97 -11.58
N THR A 211 -6.88 -4.09 -10.25
CA THR A 211 -5.85 -4.89 -9.59
C THR A 211 -5.87 -6.34 -10.06
N ILE A 212 -7.03 -7.02 -10.01
CA ILE A 212 -7.10 -8.42 -10.42
C ILE A 212 -6.85 -8.60 -11.93
N THR A 213 -7.33 -7.67 -12.76
CA THR A 213 -7.15 -7.73 -14.21
C THR A 213 -5.65 -7.65 -14.55
N ILE A 214 -4.95 -6.63 -14.05
CA ILE A 214 -3.52 -6.44 -14.30
C ILE A 214 -2.70 -7.61 -13.75
N LEU A 215 -3.02 -8.12 -12.55
CA LEU A 215 -2.33 -9.29 -12.00
C LEU A 215 -2.49 -10.52 -12.90
N LYS A 216 -3.72 -10.81 -13.37
CA LYS A 216 -3.98 -11.97 -14.23
C LYS A 216 -3.28 -11.88 -15.58
N ASP A 217 -3.11 -10.67 -16.10
CA ASP A 217 -2.49 -10.42 -17.39
C ASP A 217 -0.95 -10.53 -17.35
N LEU A 218 -0.34 -10.08 -16.24
CA LEU A 218 1.13 -9.89 -16.18
C LEU A 218 1.86 -10.88 -15.28
N VAL A 219 1.17 -11.50 -14.32
CA VAL A 219 1.79 -12.34 -13.29
C VAL A 219 1.53 -13.82 -13.58
N PRO A 220 2.57 -14.68 -13.63
CA PRO A 220 2.38 -16.11 -13.75
C PRO A 220 1.49 -16.67 -12.63
N LYS A 221 0.63 -17.64 -12.96
CA LYS A 221 -0.33 -18.22 -12.01
C LYS A 221 0.31 -18.70 -10.71
N GLU A 222 1.47 -19.34 -10.81
CA GLU A 222 2.20 -19.91 -9.66
C GLU A 222 3.03 -18.88 -8.87
N TRP A 223 2.95 -17.58 -9.20
CA TRP A 223 3.75 -16.58 -8.52
C TRP A 223 3.35 -16.40 -7.05
N LYS A 224 4.33 -16.06 -6.22
CA LYS A 224 4.12 -15.76 -4.80
C LYS A 224 3.65 -14.32 -4.65
N ILE A 225 2.42 -14.14 -4.16
CA ILE A 225 1.76 -12.83 -4.07
C ILE A 225 1.34 -12.59 -2.61
N HIS A 226 1.61 -11.41 -2.09
CA HIS A 226 1.05 -10.93 -0.83
C HIS A 226 0.11 -9.75 -1.13
N ILE A 227 -1.20 -9.93 -0.93
CA ILE A 227 -2.17 -8.83 -0.93
C ILE A 227 -2.14 -8.22 0.47
N HIS A 228 -1.47 -7.08 0.59
CA HIS A 228 -1.29 -6.39 1.86
C HIS A 228 -2.58 -5.66 2.28
N CYS A 229 -2.79 -5.55 3.60
CA CYS A 229 -3.83 -4.77 4.26
C CYS A 229 -5.20 -4.93 3.61
N PHE A 230 -5.67 -6.18 3.57
CA PHE A 230 -6.94 -6.48 2.94
C PHE A 230 -8.08 -5.80 3.70
N THR A 231 -8.61 -4.76 3.08
CA THR A 231 -9.66 -3.91 3.66
C THR A 231 -10.90 -3.83 2.76
N SER A 232 -10.90 -4.54 1.62
CA SER A 232 -12.04 -4.58 0.72
C SER A 232 -13.24 -5.25 1.38
N SER A 233 -14.41 -4.64 1.21
CA SER A 233 -15.68 -5.25 1.57
C SER A 233 -16.19 -6.24 0.51
N ASN A 234 -15.54 -6.29 -0.66
CA ASN A 234 -15.90 -7.18 -1.74
C ASN A 234 -15.25 -8.56 -1.55
N LEU A 235 -16.02 -9.50 -0.99
CA LEU A 235 -15.55 -10.88 -0.79
C LEU A 235 -15.24 -11.62 -2.10
N ASP A 236 -15.90 -11.25 -3.20
CA ASP A 236 -15.66 -11.91 -4.49
C ASP A 236 -14.30 -11.53 -5.08
N PHE A 237 -13.75 -10.37 -4.72
CA PHE A 237 -12.36 -10.01 -5.01
C PHE A 237 -11.39 -10.99 -4.34
N ALA A 238 -11.54 -11.24 -3.03
CA ALA A 238 -10.71 -12.21 -2.31
C ALA A 238 -10.84 -13.63 -2.88
N LYS A 239 -12.07 -14.10 -3.15
CA LYS A 239 -12.30 -15.42 -3.76
C LYS A 239 -11.61 -15.56 -5.11
N SER A 240 -11.82 -14.58 -5.99
CA SER A 240 -11.29 -14.61 -7.36
C SER A 240 -9.76 -14.62 -7.37
N LEU A 241 -9.12 -13.90 -6.44
CA LEU A 241 -7.67 -13.91 -6.27
C LEU A 241 -7.15 -15.27 -5.79
N LEU A 242 -7.77 -15.82 -4.74
CA LEU A 242 -7.36 -17.11 -4.16
C LEU A 242 -7.58 -18.29 -5.10
N GLU A 243 -8.66 -18.26 -5.89
CA GLU A 243 -8.97 -19.29 -6.89
C GLU A 243 -7.99 -19.24 -8.07
N TYR A 244 -7.63 -18.04 -8.53
CA TYR A 244 -6.73 -17.91 -9.67
C TYR A 244 -5.27 -18.14 -9.30
N PHE A 245 -4.78 -17.59 -8.18
CA PHE A 245 -3.38 -17.68 -7.78
C PHE A 245 -3.20 -18.65 -6.60
N PRO A 246 -2.69 -19.88 -6.82
CA PRO A 246 -2.48 -20.86 -5.75
C PRO A 246 -1.44 -20.45 -4.70
N ASN A 247 -0.52 -19.52 -5.01
CA ASN A 247 0.53 -19.06 -4.09
C ASN A 247 0.30 -17.60 -3.61
N LEU A 248 -0.95 -17.14 -3.60
CA LEU A 248 -1.36 -15.83 -3.11
C LEU A 248 -1.73 -15.85 -1.62
N TYR A 249 -1.27 -14.88 -0.84
CA TYR A 249 -1.58 -14.76 0.57
C TYR A 249 -2.25 -13.41 0.82
N ILE A 250 -3.14 -13.36 1.82
CA ILE A 250 -3.88 -12.16 2.20
C ILE A 250 -3.44 -11.72 3.59
N GLY A 251 -2.92 -10.50 3.68
CA GLY A 251 -2.49 -9.85 4.91
C GLY A 251 -3.67 -9.20 5.65
N PHE A 252 -3.66 -9.37 6.98
CA PHE A 252 -4.62 -8.73 7.87
C PHE A 252 -3.89 -7.95 8.96
N THR A 253 -4.25 -6.66 9.10
CA THR A 253 -3.69 -5.75 10.11
C THR A 253 -4.59 -5.65 11.35
N GLY A 254 -4.23 -4.76 12.29
CA GLY A 254 -5.07 -4.42 13.43
C GLY A 254 -6.45 -3.84 13.09
N CYS A 255 -6.71 -3.46 11.82
CA CYS A 255 -8.01 -2.94 11.40
C CYS A 255 -9.16 -3.93 11.61
N ILE A 256 -8.90 -5.24 11.64
CA ILE A 256 -9.90 -6.30 11.89
C ILE A 256 -10.50 -6.23 13.30
N SER A 257 -9.77 -5.59 14.24
CA SER A 257 -10.21 -5.41 15.62
C SER A 257 -11.16 -4.22 15.82
N PHE A 258 -11.34 -3.35 14.82
CA PHE A 258 -12.19 -2.17 14.99
C PHE A 258 -13.68 -2.55 15.00
N GLY A 259 -14.48 -1.86 15.81
CA GLY A 259 -15.90 -2.18 15.98
C GLY A 259 -16.69 -2.24 14.67
N ASN A 260 -16.42 -1.31 13.74
CA ASN A 260 -17.12 -1.21 12.45
C ASN A 260 -16.51 -2.05 11.31
N SER A 261 -15.47 -2.85 11.55
CA SER A 261 -14.77 -3.65 10.53
C SER A 261 -15.43 -5.02 10.26
N GLN A 262 -16.75 -5.13 10.36
CA GLN A 262 -17.43 -6.41 10.11
C GLN A 262 -17.16 -6.96 8.70
N PRO A 263 -17.23 -6.16 7.62
CA PRO A 263 -16.91 -6.66 6.28
C PRO A 263 -15.49 -7.24 6.16
N ILE A 264 -14.53 -6.68 6.90
CA ILE A 264 -13.15 -7.18 6.92
C ILE A 264 -13.06 -8.50 7.70
N ARG A 265 -13.80 -8.63 8.80
CA ARG A 265 -13.91 -9.90 9.53
C ARG A 265 -14.62 -10.99 8.72
N ASP A 266 -15.54 -10.63 7.83
CA ASP A 266 -16.16 -11.58 6.91
C ASP A 266 -15.11 -12.13 5.93
N ALA A 267 -14.16 -11.30 5.48
CA ALA A 267 -13.01 -11.76 4.71
C ALA A 267 -12.09 -12.68 5.52
N VAL A 268 -11.83 -12.36 6.80
CA VAL A 268 -11.11 -13.27 7.71
C VAL A 268 -11.84 -14.63 7.80
N SER A 269 -13.16 -14.65 7.93
CA SER A 269 -13.93 -15.90 7.95
C SER A 269 -13.77 -16.71 6.66
N LEU A 270 -13.79 -16.03 5.49
CA LEU A 270 -13.69 -16.64 4.16
C LEU A 270 -12.29 -17.23 3.84
N VAL A 271 -11.21 -16.49 4.12
CA VAL A 271 -9.86 -16.84 3.63
C VAL A 271 -9.31 -18.06 4.39
N PRO A 272 -8.78 -19.12 3.75
CA PRO A 272 -8.17 -20.24 4.47
C PRO A 272 -6.98 -19.80 5.35
N ILE A 273 -6.81 -20.38 6.55
CA ILE A 273 -5.75 -19.98 7.48
C ILE A 273 -4.35 -20.20 6.88
N GLU A 274 -4.20 -21.17 5.98
CA GLU A 274 -2.99 -21.48 5.22
C GLU A 274 -2.64 -20.42 4.15
N ARG A 275 -3.54 -19.44 3.94
CA ARG A 275 -3.41 -18.36 2.97
C ARG A 275 -3.48 -16.97 3.62
N MET A 276 -3.37 -16.91 4.95
CA MET A 276 -3.34 -15.67 5.73
C MET A 276 -1.92 -15.26 6.12
N LEU A 277 -1.69 -13.95 6.21
CA LEU A 277 -0.48 -13.37 6.80
C LEU A 277 -0.85 -12.40 7.92
N LEU A 278 0.03 -12.31 8.92
CA LEU A 278 -0.10 -11.39 10.04
C LEU A 278 0.80 -10.18 9.82
N GLU A 279 0.21 -9.00 9.89
CA GLU A 279 0.90 -7.74 9.64
C GLU A 279 0.44 -6.68 10.65
N THR A 280 1.29 -5.68 10.87
CA THR A 280 0.87 -4.51 11.63
C THR A 280 0.53 -3.33 10.74
N ASP A 281 1.19 -3.21 9.59
CA ASP A 281 1.22 -1.97 8.81
C ASP A 281 1.67 -0.78 9.67
N GLY A 282 2.52 -1.05 10.68
CA GLY A 282 2.98 -0.03 11.61
C GLY A 282 3.73 1.07 10.85
N PRO A 283 3.49 2.36 11.15
CA PRO A 283 2.86 2.92 12.34
C PRO A 283 1.33 3.05 12.28
N TYR A 284 0.68 2.50 11.26
CA TYR A 284 -0.75 2.63 11.00
C TYR A 284 -1.57 1.49 11.61
N MET A 285 -2.90 1.56 11.52
CA MET A 285 -3.83 0.46 11.84
C MET A 285 -3.70 -0.21 13.23
N THR A 286 -3.24 0.53 14.24
CA THR A 286 -3.03 0.01 15.61
C THR A 286 -4.28 -0.70 16.15
N PRO A 287 -4.19 -1.99 16.54
CA PRO A 287 -5.35 -2.76 16.97
C PRO A 287 -5.95 -2.22 18.27
N MET A 288 -7.22 -2.53 18.51
CA MET A 288 -7.88 -2.29 19.79
C MET A 288 -7.16 -3.05 20.92
N PRO A 289 -7.05 -2.48 22.14
CA PRO A 289 -7.61 -1.19 22.58
C PRO A 289 -6.72 0.05 22.29
N PHE A 290 -5.67 -0.09 21.47
CA PHE A 290 -4.64 0.95 21.23
C PHE A 290 -4.89 1.82 20.00
N ARG A 291 -6.10 1.79 19.44
CA ARG A 291 -6.45 2.58 18.27
C ARG A 291 -6.08 4.06 18.48
N GLY A 292 -5.42 4.64 17.48
CA GLY A 292 -4.93 6.02 17.49
C GLY A 292 -3.49 6.20 17.98
N GLN A 293 -2.84 5.12 18.41
CA GLN A 293 -1.44 5.11 18.82
C GLN A 293 -0.53 4.61 17.68
N VAL A 294 0.78 4.52 17.92
CA VAL A 294 1.74 4.00 16.93
C VAL A 294 1.73 2.47 16.95
N ALA A 295 1.34 1.86 15.84
CA ALA A 295 1.49 0.41 15.68
C ALA A 295 2.95 0.03 15.46
N HIS A 296 3.27 -1.19 15.84
CA HIS A 296 4.59 -1.81 15.72
C HIS A 296 4.44 -3.31 15.90
N SER A 297 5.44 -4.10 15.50
CA SER A 297 5.36 -5.57 15.44
C SER A 297 5.04 -6.27 16.77
N GLY A 298 5.17 -5.57 17.90
CA GLY A 298 4.67 -6.02 19.20
C GLY A 298 3.14 -6.22 19.26
N HIS A 299 2.39 -5.67 18.31
CA HIS A 299 0.93 -5.75 18.25
C HIS A 299 0.39 -6.96 17.47
N ILE A 300 1.23 -7.73 16.77
CA ILE A 300 0.82 -8.94 16.02
C ILE A 300 -0.01 -9.92 16.87
N PRO A 301 0.32 -10.21 18.15
CA PRO A 301 -0.48 -11.11 18.97
C PRO A 301 -1.96 -10.68 19.10
N LEU A 302 -2.24 -9.38 19.09
CA LEU A 302 -3.61 -8.86 19.14
C LEU A 302 -4.34 -9.10 17.81
N VAL A 303 -3.65 -8.95 16.68
CA VAL A 303 -4.18 -9.27 15.35
C VAL A 303 -4.50 -10.77 15.26
N ALA A 304 -3.55 -11.61 15.65
CA ALA A 304 -3.71 -13.07 15.65
C ALA A 304 -4.86 -13.52 16.58
N ASN A 305 -5.05 -12.87 17.72
CA ASN A 305 -6.14 -13.18 18.62
C ASN A 305 -7.52 -12.89 18.02
N VAL A 306 -7.67 -11.81 17.23
CA VAL A 306 -8.92 -11.55 16.51
C VAL A 306 -9.17 -12.63 15.44
N ILE A 307 -8.13 -13.05 14.70
CA ILE A 307 -8.26 -14.14 13.73
C ILE A 307 -8.67 -15.45 14.41
N SER A 308 -8.04 -15.78 15.55
CA SER A 308 -8.38 -16.95 16.37
C SER A 308 -9.85 -16.97 16.76
N GLN A 309 -10.40 -15.83 17.19
CA GLN A 309 -11.81 -15.70 17.54
C GLN A 309 -12.74 -15.88 16.34
N VAL A 310 -12.42 -15.26 15.19
CA VAL A 310 -13.25 -15.37 13.98
C VAL A 310 -13.20 -16.78 13.39
N LYS A 311 -12.02 -17.41 13.39
CA LYS A 311 -11.81 -18.78 12.87
C LYS A 311 -12.22 -19.88 13.84
N ASN A 312 -12.43 -19.54 15.11
CA ASN A 312 -12.68 -20.50 16.18
C ASN A 312 -11.60 -21.59 16.27
N ILE A 313 -10.33 -21.16 16.24
CA ILE A 313 -9.15 -22.03 16.41
C ILE A 313 -8.22 -21.43 17.48
N PRO A 314 -7.38 -22.24 18.14
CA PRO A 314 -6.44 -21.73 19.14
C PRO A 314 -5.50 -20.64 18.58
N LEU A 315 -5.22 -19.61 19.37
CA LEU A 315 -4.27 -18.54 19.03
C LEU A 315 -2.91 -19.08 18.60
N VAL A 316 -2.41 -20.10 19.31
CA VAL A 316 -1.12 -20.73 19.01
C VAL A 316 -1.09 -21.31 17.59
N ASP A 317 -2.22 -21.86 17.12
CA ASP A 317 -2.31 -22.45 15.79
C ASP A 317 -2.34 -21.36 14.70
N VAL A 318 -2.99 -20.21 14.97
CA VAL A 318 -2.91 -19.02 14.10
C VAL A 318 -1.47 -18.56 13.95
N LEU A 319 -0.75 -18.38 15.07
CA LEU A 319 0.63 -17.90 15.05
C LEU A 319 1.56 -18.86 14.31
N LYS A 320 1.44 -20.17 14.58
CA LYS A 320 2.22 -21.21 13.88
C LYS A 320 1.94 -21.24 12.40
N GLN A 321 0.66 -21.26 12.02
CA GLN A 321 0.27 -21.37 10.61
C GLN A 321 0.67 -20.12 9.83
N CYS A 322 0.38 -18.92 10.35
CA CYS A 322 0.78 -17.67 9.68
C CYS A 322 2.30 -17.53 9.58
N ARG A 323 3.07 -18.01 10.58
CA ARG A 323 4.53 -18.08 10.48
C ARG A 323 4.99 -18.99 9.32
N ILE A 324 4.40 -20.19 9.19
CA ILE A 324 4.67 -21.10 8.06
C ILE A 324 4.32 -20.43 6.73
N ASN A 325 3.18 -19.73 6.66
CA ASN A 325 2.76 -19.02 5.46
C ASN A 325 3.77 -17.94 5.07
N THR A 326 4.27 -17.17 6.05
CA THR A 326 5.31 -16.15 5.81
C THR A 326 6.61 -16.78 5.27
N THR A 327 7.01 -17.94 5.80
CA THR A 327 8.15 -18.70 5.26
C THR A 327 7.87 -19.20 3.84
N ASN A 328 6.65 -19.65 3.54
CA ASN A 328 6.29 -20.13 2.20
C ASN A 328 6.34 -18.99 1.16
N VAL A 329 5.85 -17.80 1.50
CA VAL A 329 5.82 -16.66 0.58
C VAL A 329 7.21 -16.01 0.42
N TYR A 330 7.95 -15.77 1.50
CA TYR A 330 9.19 -14.99 1.49
C TYR A 330 10.48 -15.79 1.67
N GLY A 331 10.38 -17.05 2.10
CA GLY A 331 11.56 -17.89 2.38
C GLY A 331 12.29 -17.54 3.68
N ILE A 332 11.64 -16.81 4.60
CA ILE A 332 12.25 -16.35 5.86
C ILE A 332 11.77 -17.08 7.10
#